data_AF-A0A6G3ZET9-F1
#
_entry.id   AF-A0A6G3ZET9-F1
#
_cell.length_a   1.000
_cell.length_b   1.000
_cell.length_c   1.000
_cell.angle_alpha   90.00
_cell.angle_beta   90.00
_cell.angle_gamma   90.00
#
_symmetry.space_group_name_H-M   'P 1'
#
loop_
_entity.id
_entity.type
_entity.pdbx_description
1 polymer ?
#
loop_
_entity_poly.entity_id
_entity_poly.type
_entity_poly.pdbx_seq_one_letter_code
_entity_poly.pdbx_strand_id
1 'polypeptide(L)'
;YQNLERFEEAQIEYQDGLLKGDITALNGMGTLSLAAAEDSQGEFGELSGLLDAEVLFRIGLNQVTSEDNRLQAMLHTNLGITLMKRGRAETEASEAQRDLFMEAGQHFQEAINIEQRSLKTDNSPYAGQGIAHCFLANVYEKTGDVVQANTHWQTCEADAYPASLEQYEDILRLGSSAIGLHLNTKYILESDLN
;
A
#
# COMPACT_ATOMS: atom_id res chain seq x y z
N TYR A 1 8.15 14.93 3.78
CA TYR A 1 6.98 15.76 4.12
C TYR A 1 5.77 14.92 4.50
N GLN A 2 5.38 13.94 3.68
CA GLN A 2 4.25 13.05 3.95
C GLN A 2 4.30 12.38 5.34
N ASN A 3 5.39 11.68 5.70
CA ASN A 3 5.52 11.03 7.02
C ASN A 3 5.56 12.02 8.21
N LEU A 4 5.60 13.33 7.95
CA LEU A 4 5.50 14.40 8.96
C LEU A 4 4.12 15.07 8.92
N GLU A 5 3.14 14.49 8.23
CA GLU A 5 1.78 15.01 8.03
C GLU A 5 1.75 16.41 7.38
N ARG A 6 2.83 16.78 6.68
CA ARG A 6 2.95 18.04 5.92
C ARG A 6 2.46 17.82 4.50
N PHE A 7 1.16 17.54 4.37
CA PHE A 7 0.56 17.07 3.12
C PHE A 7 0.57 18.12 2.00
N GLU A 8 0.38 19.40 2.33
CA GLU A 8 0.44 20.48 1.33
C GLU A 8 1.83 20.58 0.70
N GLU A 9 2.89 20.56 1.51
CA GLU A 9 4.26 20.59 0.97
C GLU A 9 4.61 19.31 0.21
N ALA A 10 4.16 18.15 0.69
CA ALA A 10 4.34 16.89 -0.05
C ALA A 10 3.66 16.95 -1.43
N GLN A 11 2.45 17.51 -1.50
CA GLN A 11 1.70 17.64 -2.74
C GLN A 11 2.42 18.54 -3.75
N ILE A 12 2.98 19.68 -3.30
CA ILE A 12 3.73 20.59 -4.17
C ILE A 12 4.94 19.89 -4.79
N GLU A 13 5.72 19.17 -3.97
CA GLU A 13 6.92 18.45 -4.44
C GLU A 13 6.55 17.35 -5.44
N TYR A 14 5.50 16.57 -5.16
CA TYR A 14 5.08 15.54 -6.11
C TYR A 14 4.51 16.13 -7.41
N GLN A 15 3.76 17.23 -7.35
CA GLN A 15 3.29 17.92 -8.55
C GLN A 15 4.45 18.41 -9.43
N ASP A 16 5.49 18.99 -8.83
CA ASP A 16 6.71 19.37 -9.54
C ASP A 16 7.45 18.16 -10.13
N GLY A 17 7.54 17.05 -9.38
CA GLY A 17 8.07 15.77 -9.88
C GLY A 17 7.32 15.25 -11.11
N LEU A 18 5.98 15.26 -11.08
CA LEU A 18 5.14 14.85 -12.20
C LEU A 18 5.37 15.71 -13.44
N LEU A 19 5.51 17.03 -13.29
CA LEU A 19 5.83 17.94 -14.39
C LEU A 19 7.20 17.64 -15.03
N LYS A 20 8.12 17.05 -14.26
CA LYS A 20 9.44 16.61 -14.70
C LYS A 20 9.47 15.17 -15.21
N GLY A 21 8.35 14.45 -15.16
CA GLY A 21 8.24 13.06 -15.59
C GLY A 21 8.74 12.04 -14.55
N ASP A 22 8.82 12.40 -13.27
CA ASP A 22 9.14 11.46 -12.19
C ASP A 22 7.94 10.57 -11.88
N ILE A 23 8.03 9.29 -12.23
CA ILE A 23 6.98 8.29 -12.00
C ILE A 23 6.83 8.00 -10.50
N THR A 24 7.88 8.18 -9.70
CA THR A 24 7.82 8.01 -8.23
C THR A 24 6.81 8.96 -7.61
N ALA A 25 6.67 10.16 -8.18
CA ALA A 25 5.69 11.14 -7.74
C ALA A 25 4.24 10.68 -7.94
N LEU A 26 3.95 9.76 -8.87
CA LEU A 26 2.62 9.14 -8.99
C LEU A 26 2.30 8.28 -7.77
N ASN A 27 3.27 7.50 -7.29
CA ASN A 27 3.10 6.72 -6.06
C ASN A 27 2.90 7.63 -4.84
N GLY A 28 3.67 8.73 -4.76
CA GLY A 28 3.52 9.75 -3.71
C GLY A 28 2.13 10.40 -3.71
N MET A 29 1.69 10.92 -4.87
CA MET A 29 0.36 11.54 -5.02
C MET A 29 -0.76 10.56 -4.72
N GLY A 30 -0.67 9.31 -5.20
CA GLY A 30 -1.68 8.30 -4.93
C GLY A 30 -1.78 8.00 -3.42
N THR A 31 -0.66 8.01 -2.71
CA THR A 31 -0.64 7.80 -1.26
C THR A 31 -1.24 9.00 -0.51
N LEU A 32 -1.01 10.24 -0.98
CA LEU A 32 -1.69 11.43 -0.41
C LEU A 32 -3.20 11.38 -0.64
N SER A 33 -3.66 10.99 -1.83
CA SER A 33 -5.09 10.81 -2.11
C SER A 33 -5.71 9.73 -1.21
N LEU A 34 -4.97 8.65 -0.95
CA LEU A 34 -5.40 7.59 -0.04
C LEU A 34 -5.54 8.10 1.40
N ALA A 35 -4.54 8.82 1.92
CA ALA A 35 -4.59 9.42 3.25
C ALA A 35 -5.74 10.43 3.38
N ALA A 36 -5.93 11.29 2.38
CA ALA A 36 -7.02 12.26 2.36
C ALA A 36 -8.41 11.60 2.35
N ALA A 37 -8.55 10.42 1.74
CA ALA A 37 -9.80 9.65 1.78
C ALA A 37 -10.16 9.21 3.20
N GLU A 38 -9.16 8.78 3.99
CA GLU A 38 -9.36 8.33 5.38
C GLU A 38 -9.78 9.48 6.31
N ASP A 39 -9.26 10.69 6.07
CA ASP A 39 -9.59 11.88 6.86
C ASP A 39 -10.92 12.53 6.47
N SER A 40 -11.47 12.15 5.31
CA SER A 40 -12.66 12.79 4.77
C SER A 40 -13.91 12.46 5.61
N GLN A 41 -14.69 13.51 5.91
CA GLN A 41 -15.96 13.35 6.62
C GLN A 41 -17.07 13.03 5.61
N GLY A 42 -17.41 11.75 5.50
CA GLY A 42 -18.57 11.25 4.73
C GLY A 42 -18.20 10.48 3.47
N GLU A 43 -19.08 9.53 3.12
CA GLU A 43 -18.90 8.50 2.08
C GLU A 43 -18.48 9.06 0.70
N PHE A 44 -18.99 10.23 0.31
CA PHE A 44 -18.64 10.84 -0.98
C PHE A 44 -17.19 11.32 -1.06
N GLY A 45 -16.65 11.88 0.03
CA GLY A 45 -15.26 12.33 0.09
C GLY A 45 -14.30 11.14 0.07
N GLU A 46 -14.63 10.10 0.83
CA GLU A 46 -13.82 8.89 0.96
C GLU A 46 -13.73 8.17 -0.39
N LEU A 47 -14.87 7.97 -1.05
CA LEU A 47 -14.91 7.29 -2.34
C LEU A 47 -14.17 8.08 -3.44
N SER A 48 -14.28 9.41 -3.44
CA SER A 48 -13.54 10.26 -4.38
C SER A 48 -12.04 10.12 -4.21
N GLY A 49 -11.53 10.19 -2.97
CA GLY A 49 -10.10 10.06 -2.70
C GLY A 49 -9.55 8.68 -3.05
N LEU A 50 -10.31 7.61 -2.78
CA LEU A 50 -9.94 6.25 -3.16
C LEU A 50 -9.89 6.05 -4.68
N LEU A 51 -10.81 6.64 -5.44
CA LEU A 51 -10.80 6.59 -6.90
C LEU A 51 -9.60 7.35 -7.49
N ASP A 52 -9.28 8.53 -6.94
CA ASP A 52 -8.10 9.31 -7.37
C ASP A 52 -6.81 8.52 -7.11
N ALA A 53 -6.69 7.91 -5.92
CA ALA A 53 -5.55 7.06 -5.58
C ALA A 53 -5.39 5.88 -6.54
N GLU A 54 -6.50 5.18 -6.84
CA GLU A 54 -6.49 4.06 -7.79
C GLU A 54 -6.00 4.49 -9.18
N VAL A 55 -6.52 5.59 -9.71
CA VAL A 55 -6.13 6.11 -11.03
C VAL A 55 -4.63 6.40 -11.05
N LEU A 56 -4.12 7.08 -10.03
CA LEU A 56 -2.69 7.41 -9.93
C LEU A 56 -1.80 6.16 -9.89
N PHE A 57 -2.16 5.16 -9.09
CA PHE A 57 -1.39 3.91 -9.02
C PHE A 57 -1.46 3.12 -10.34
N ARG A 58 -2.61 3.05 -11.00
CA ARG A 58 -2.74 2.40 -12.31
C ARG A 58 -1.93 3.14 -13.40
N ILE A 59 -1.89 4.47 -13.38
CA ILE A 59 -1.02 5.24 -14.28
C ILE A 59 0.44 4.92 -13.99
N GLY A 60 0.84 4.90 -12.71
CA GLY A 60 2.18 4.52 -12.28
C GLY A 60 2.59 3.15 -12.79
N LEU A 61 1.73 2.13 -12.63
CA LEU A 61 1.98 0.78 -13.13
C LEU A 61 2.11 0.70 -14.66
N ASN A 62 1.42 1.56 -15.39
CA ASN A 62 1.54 1.62 -16.86
C ASN A 62 2.84 2.30 -17.33
N GLN A 63 3.46 3.12 -16.48
CA GLN A 63 4.65 3.89 -16.84
C GLN A 63 5.94 3.33 -16.25
N VAL A 64 5.85 2.66 -15.09
CA VAL A 64 7.01 2.09 -14.40
C VAL A 64 7.68 1.05 -15.30
N THR A 65 9.01 1.14 -15.38
CA THR A 65 9.80 0.19 -16.16
C THR A 65 9.99 -1.10 -15.36
N SER A 66 10.19 -2.23 -16.05
CA SER A 66 10.47 -3.52 -15.42
C SER A 66 11.82 -3.58 -14.69
N GLU A 67 12.65 -2.53 -14.80
CA GLU A 67 13.92 -2.43 -14.09
C GLU A 67 13.73 -1.85 -12.68
N ASP A 68 12.67 -1.07 -12.45
CA ASP A 68 12.37 -0.48 -11.15
C ASP A 68 11.40 -1.36 -10.34
N ASN A 69 11.92 -2.51 -9.93
CA ASN A 69 11.15 -3.50 -9.18
C ASN A 69 10.62 -2.95 -7.85
N ARG A 70 11.35 -2.05 -7.18
CA ARG A 70 10.93 -1.47 -5.90
C ARG A 70 9.70 -0.60 -6.08
N LEU A 71 9.75 0.37 -7.01
CA LEU A 71 8.61 1.22 -7.29
C LEU A 71 7.42 0.40 -7.80
N GLN A 72 7.67 -0.59 -8.66
CA GLN A 72 6.62 -1.48 -9.16
C GLN A 72 5.92 -2.25 -8.01
N ALA A 73 6.68 -2.83 -7.08
CA ALA A 73 6.12 -3.52 -5.92
C ALA A 73 5.31 -2.60 -5.00
N MET A 74 5.80 -1.37 -4.77
CA MET A 74 5.09 -0.36 -3.99
C MET A 74 3.77 0.06 -4.66
N LEU A 75 3.79 0.31 -5.96
CA LEU A 75 2.59 0.65 -6.74
C LEU A 75 1.54 -0.47 -6.70
N HIS A 76 1.95 -1.73 -6.86
CA HIS A 76 1.06 -2.87 -6.70
C HIS A 76 0.49 -2.96 -5.28
N THR A 77 1.34 -2.82 -4.26
CA THR A 77 0.92 -2.85 -2.85
C THR A 77 -0.13 -1.77 -2.58
N ASN A 78 0.18 -0.51 -2.93
CA ASN A 78 -0.70 0.61 -2.66
C ASN A 78 -2.01 0.53 -3.46
N LEU A 79 -1.98 0.07 -4.72
CA LEU A 79 -3.21 -0.21 -5.48
C LEU A 79 -4.06 -1.30 -4.81
N GLY A 80 -3.45 -2.37 -4.33
CA GLY A 80 -4.15 -3.41 -3.57
C GLY A 80 -4.81 -2.87 -2.31
N ILE A 81 -4.12 -2.02 -1.54
CA ILE A 81 -4.68 -1.36 -0.35
C ILE A 81 -5.89 -0.51 -0.73
N THR A 82 -5.78 0.31 -1.77
CA THR A 82 -6.88 1.15 -2.26
C THR A 82 -8.09 0.32 -2.66
N LEU A 83 -7.91 -0.75 -3.44
CA LEU A 83 -9.00 -1.62 -3.88
C LEU A 83 -9.66 -2.32 -2.69
N MET A 84 -8.86 -2.79 -1.72
CA MET A 84 -9.38 -3.40 -0.50
C MET A 84 -10.22 -2.40 0.33
N LYS A 85 -9.78 -1.14 0.46
CA LYS A 85 -10.52 -0.08 1.16
C LYS A 85 -11.81 0.29 0.42
N ARG A 86 -11.77 0.41 -0.92
CA ARG A 86 -12.97 0.58 -1.74
C ARG A 86 -13.98 -0.53 -1.52
N GLY A 87 -13.52 -1.78 -1.53
CA GLY A 87 -14.37 -2.94 -1.25
C GLY A 87 -15.05 -2.85 0.13
N ARG A 88 -14.39 -2.27 1.13
CA ARG A 88 -14.99 -2.08 2.48
C ARG A 88 -16.00 -0.95 2.55
N ALA A 89 -15.81 0.10 1.75
CA ALA A 89 -16.74 1.22 1.67
C ALA A 89 -18.06 0.82 0.98
N GLU A 90 -18.07 -0.27 0.19
CA GLU A 90 -19.30 -0.83 -0.36
C GLU A 90 -20.26 -1.30 0.75
N THR A 91 -21.46 -0.71 0.78
CA THR A 91 -22.45 -0.85 1.86
C THR A 91 -23.17 -2.20 1.90
N GLU A 92 -23.05 -3.02 0.84
CA GLU A 92 -23.63 -4.36 0.76
C GLU A 92 -22.59 -5.36 0.28
N ALA A 93 -22.73 -6.62 0.72
CA ALA A 93 -21.93 -7.75 0.24
C ALA A 93 -22.28 -8.07 -1.22
N SER A 94 -21.82 -7.20 -2.12
CA SER A 94 -22.10 -7.20 -3.55
C SER A 94 -21.06 -7.99 -4.32
N GLU A 95 -21.38 -8.33 -5.57
CA GLU A 95 -20.42 -8.88 -6.52
C GLU A 95 -19.24 -7.93 -6.71
N ALA A 96 -19.51 -6.62 -6.82
CA ALA A 96 -18.49 -5.58 -6.94
C ALA A 96 -17.52 -5.57 -5.75
N GLN A 97 -18.01 -5.71 -4.51
CA GLN A 97 -17.14 -5.84 -3.33
C GLN A 97 -16.20 -7.04 -3.47
N ARG A 98 -16.71 -8.20 -3.90
CA ARG A 98 -15.88 -9.41 -4.07
C ARG A 98 -14.83 -9.25 -5.17
N ASP A 99 -15.20 -8.61 -6.27
CA ASP A 99 -14.28 -8.33 -7.38
C ASP A 99 -13.13 -7.43 -6.92
N LEU A 100 -13.44 -6.39 -6.13
CA LEU A 100 -12.43 -5.49 -5.55
C LEU A 100 -11.47 -6.23 -4.60
N PHE A 101 -11.96 -7.11 -3.72
CA PHE A 101 -11.10 -7.91 -2.85
C PHE A 101 -10.24 -8.92 -3.64
N MET A 102 -10.79 -9.51 -4.71
CA MET A 102 -10.06 -10.44 -5.57
C MET A 102 -8.94 -9.72 -6.33
N GLU A 103 -9.23 -8.56 -6.90
CA GLU A 103 -8.25 -7.73 -7.60
C GLU A 103 -7.17 -7.24 -6.62
N ALA A 104 -7.55 -6.80 -5.42
CA ALA A 104 -6.59 -6.44 -4.36
C ALA A 104 -5.63 -7.59 -4.05
N GLY A 105 -6.15 -8.81 -3.89
CA GLY A 105 -5.34 -10.01 -3.66
C GLY A 105 -4.34 -10.29 -4.79
N GLN A 106 -4.75 -10.10 -6.05
CA GLN A 106 -3.86 -10.25 -7.22
C GLN A 106 -2.72 -9.22 -7.19
N HIS A 107 -3.02 -7.97 -6.84
CA HIS A 107 -2.01 -6.93 -6.72
C HIS A 107 -1.03 -7.20 -5.58
N PHE A 108 -1.49 -7.64 -4.40
CA PHE A 108 -0.59 -8.04 -3.32
C PHE A 108 0.30 -9.21 -3.70
N GLN A 109 -0.25 -10.22 -4.38
CA GLN A 109 0.54 -11.36 -4.84
C GLN A 109 1.61 -10.94 -5.86
N GLU A 110 1.28 -10.03 -6.78
CA GLU A 110 2.27 -9.55 -7.75
C GLU A 110 3.36 -8.71 -7.08
N ALA A 111 3.03 -7.86 -6.11
CA ALA A 111 4.02 -7.16 -5.30
C ALA A 111 5.00 -8.17 -4.68
N ILE A 112 4.50 -9.17 -3.94
CA ILE A 112 5.31 -10.23 -3.31
C ILE A 112 6.23 -10.93 -4.33
N ASN A 113 5.70 -11.26 -5.51
CA ASN A 113 6.49 -11.90 -6.57
C ASN A 113 7.64 -10.99 -7.06
N ILE A 114 7.42 -9.69 -7.16
CA ILE A 114 8.43 -8.70 -7.54
C ILE A 114 9.50 -8.57 -6.45
N GLU A 115 9.11 -8.49 -5.18
CA GLU A 115 10.05 -8.39 -4.05
C GLU A 115 10.96 -9.62 -3.98
N GLN A 116 10.39 -10.82 -4.08
CA GLN A 116 11.14 -12.09 -4.09
C GLN A 116 12.13 -12.20 -5.26
N ARG A 117 11.80 -11.62 -6.41
CA ARG A 117 12.72 -11.53 -7.56
C ARG A 117 13.87 -10.57 -7.24
N SER A 118 13.57 -9.45 -6.60
CA SER A 118 14.53 -8.37 -6.28
C SER A 118 15.54 -8.77 -5.19
N LEU A 119 15.10 -9.53 -4.19
CA LEU A 119 15.97 -10.03 -3.12
C LEU A 119 17.11 -10.92 -3.65
N LYS A 120 16.97 -11.52 -4.83
CA LYS A 120 18.06 -12.29 -5.45
C LYS A 120 19.23 -11.42 -5.90
N THR A 121 18.99 -10.12 -6.10
CA THR A 121 19.98 -9.16 -6.63
C THR A 121 20.42 -8.12 -5.61
N ASP A 122 19.53 -7.72 -4.70
CA ASP A 122 19.82 -6.80 -3.61
C ASP A 122 19.04 -7.22 -2.36
N ASN A 123 19.76 -7.60 -1.30
CA ASN A 123 19.17 -8.07 -0.04
C ASN A 123 18.95 -6.93 0.97
N SER A 124 19.14 -5.68 0.57
CA SER A 124 18.93 -4.54 1.45
C SER A 124 17.43 -4.27 1.61
N PRO A 125 16.87 -4.35 2.83
CA PRO A 125 15.46 -4.07 3.06
C PRO A 125 15.15 -2.61 2.73
N TYR A 126 13.93 -2.33 2.27
CA TYR A 126 13.49 -0.99 1.91
C TYR A 126 12.09 -0.68 2.46
N ALA A 127 11.75 0.61 2.49
CA ALA A 127 10.45 1.10 2.92
C ALA A 127 9.31 0.49 2.08
N GLY A 128 8.33 -0.12 2.73
CA GLY A 128 7.19 -0.78 2.10
C GLY A 128 7.38 -2.28 1.85
N GLN A 129 8.61 -2.81 1.98
CA GLN A 129 8.87 -4.23 1.75
C GLN A 129 8.05 -5.11 2.69
N GLY A 130 7.55 -6.24 2.20
CA GLY A 130 6.86 -7.26 3.00
C GLY A 130 5.46 -6.87 3.45
N ILE A 131 5.05 -5.61 3.25
CA ILE A 131 3.75 -5.09 3.67
C ILE A 131 2.60 -5.78 2.91
N ALA A 132 2.81 -6.14 1.65
CA ALA A 132 1.84 -6.91 0.87
C ALA A 132 1.45 -8.23 1.54
N HIS A 133 2.33 -8.88 2.31
CA HIS A 133 1.98 -10.08 3.07
C HIS A 133 0.92 -9.79 4.15
N CYS A 134 1.01 -8.65 4.84
CA CYS A 134 0.06 -8.27 5.88
C CYS A 134 -1.37 -8.12 5.32
N PHE A 135 -1.48 -7.41 4.19
CA PHE A 135 -2.77 -7.17 3.55
C PHE A 135 -3.32 -8.44 2.88
N LEU A 136 -2.47 -9.25 2.24
CA LEU A 136 -2.89 -10.51 1.63
C LEU A 136 -3.36 -11.53 2.68
N ALA A 137 -2.71 -11.57 3.85
CA ALA A 137 -3.18 -12.37 4.99
C ALA A 137 -4.61 -12.00 5.37
N ASN A 138 -4.92 -10.70 5.47
CA ASN A 138 -6.27 -10.24 5.76
C ASN A 138 -7.29 -10.63 4.68
N VAL A 139 -6.92 -10.54 3.39
CA VAL A 139 -7.77 -11.01 2.29
C VAL A 139 -8.08 -12.50 2.43
N TYR A 140 -7.09 -13.32 2.79
CA TYR A 140 -7.29 -14.75 3.04
C TYR A 140 -8.19 -15.02 4.26
N GLU A 141 -8.06 -14.26 5.35
CA GLU A 141 -8.96 -14.38 6.50
C GLU A 141 -10.41 -14.08 6.10
N LYS A 142 -10.63 -13.02 5.32
CA LYS A 142 -11.97 -12.63 4.85
C LYS A 142 -12.59 -13.64 3.89
N THR A 143 -11.77 -14.34 3.13
CA THR A 143 -12.21 -15.38 2.18
C THR A 143 -12.25 -16.79 2.79
N GLY A 144 -11.77 -16.96 4.03
CA GLY A 144 -11.83 -18.21 4.79
C GLY A 144 -10.64 -19.15 4.61
N ASP A 145 -9.58 -18.74 3.91
CA ASP A 145 -8.35 -19.53 3.76
C ASP A 145 -7.39 -19.28 4.94
N VAL A 146 -7.69 -19.90 6.07
CA VAL A 146 -6.95 -19.72 7.32
C VAL A 146 -5.48 -20.18 7.22
N VAL A 147 -5.19 -21.16 6.36
CA VAL A 147 -3.82 -21.69 6.21
C VAL A 147 -2.94 -20.66 5.50
N GLN A 148 -3.44 -20.10 4.40
CA GLN A 148 -2.72 -19.04 3.70
C GLN A 148 -2.63 -17.78 4.55
N ALA A 149 -3.72 -17.38 5.22
CA ALA A 149 -3.72 -16.24 6.14
C ALA A 149 -2.58 -16.32 7.17
N ASN A 150 -2.47 -17.45 7.89
CA ASN A 150 -1.42 -17.64 8.90
C ASN A 150 0.00 -17.59 8.30
N THR A 151 0.19 -18.19 7.13
CA THR A 151 1.50 -18.18 6.44
C THR A 151 1.92 -16.76 6.09
N HIS A 152 1.00 -15.96 5.56
CA HIS A 152 1.25 -14.57 5.22
C HIS A 152 1.42 -13.69 6.46
N TRP A 153 0.67 -13.92 7.54
CA TRP A 153 0.89 -13.20 8.79
C TRP A 153 2.26 -13.44 9.40
N GLN A 154 2.73 -14.70 9.42
CA GLN A 154 4.09 -15.02 9.90
C GLN A 154 5.17 -14.32 9.07
N THR A 155 4.99 -14.24 7.76
CA THR A 155 5.93 -13.53 6.87
C THR A 155 5.87 -12.01 7.09
N CYS A 156 4.67 -11.45 7.22
CA CYS A 156 4.46 -10.05 7.56
C CYS A 156 5.19 -9.69 8.87
N GLU A 157 5.04 -10.50 9.91
CA GLU A 157 5.70 -10.27 11.21
C GLU A 157 7.24 -10.27 11.10
N ALA A 158 7.80 -11.16 10.28
CA ALA A 158 9.25 -11.29 10.12
C ALA A 158 9.87 -10.21 9.23
N ASP A 159 9.19 -9.85 8.15
CA ASP A 159 9.82 -9.19 7.00
C ASP A 159 9.17 -7.85 6.60
N ALA A 160 8.10 -7.40 7.27
CA ALA A 160 7.42 -6.18 6.88
C ALA A 160 8.05 -4.91 7.46
N TYR A 161 8.26 -3.95 6.56
CA TYR A 161 8.82 -2.63 6.83
C TYR A 161 7.82 -1.57 6.36
N PRO A 162 6.92 -1.06 7.21
CA PRO A 162 5.97 -0.02 6.79
C PRO A 162 6.70 1.21 6.22
N ALA A 163 6.22 1.71 5.08
CA ALA A 163 6.79 2.90 4.43
C ALA A 163 6.35 4.21 5.09
N SER A 164 5.23 4.18 5.82
CA SER A 164 4.63 5.34 6.43
C SER A 164 3.86 4.98 7.70
N LEU A 165 3.47 5.99 8.46
CA LEU A 165 2.66 5.81 9.67
C LEU A 165 1.28 5.24 9.32
N GLU A 166 0.68 5.70 8.23
CA GLU A 166 -0.63 5.26 7.76
C GLU A 166 -0.63 3.77 7.43
N GLN A 167 0.40 3.26 6.73
CA GLN A 167 0.53 1.82 6.48
C GLN A 167 0.66 1.01 7.77
N TYR A 168 1.42 1.52 8.75
CA TYR A 168 1.56 0.87 10.04
C TYR A 168 0.22 0.82 10.79
N GLU A 169 -0.51 1.94 10.84
CA GLU A 169 -1.83 2.02 11.46
C GLU A 169 -2.85 1.13 10.77
N ASP A 170 -2.84 1.06 9.44
CA ASP A 170 -3.68 0.13 8.70
C ASP A 170 -3.44 -1.30 9.16
N ILE A 171 -2.18 -1.74 9.26
CA ILE A 171 -1.87 -3.10 9.71
C ILE A 171 -2.35 -3.33 11.15
N LEU A 172 -2.25 -2.33 12.04
CA LEU A 172 -2.81 -2.40 13.39
C LEU A 172 -4.32 -2.63 13.38
N ARG A 173 -5.05 -2.06 12.41
CA ARG A 173 -6.50 -2.25 12.24
C ARG A 173 -6.83 -3.60 11.59
N LEU A 174 -5.91 -4.20 10.84
CA LEU A 174 -6.11 -5.46 10.11
C LEU A 174 -5.83 -6.71 10.94
N GLY A 175 -4.74 -6.72 11.70
CA GLY A 175 -4.26 -7.91 12.39
C GLY A 175 -4.92 -8.16 13.73
N SER A 176 -4.62 -9.32 14.33
CA SER A 176 -4.75 -9.45 15.78
C SER A 176 -3.82 -8.41 16.43
N SER A 177 -4.25 -7.79 17.52
CA SER A 177 -3.57 -6.68 18.21
C SER A 177 -2.09 -6.94 18.59
N ALA A 178 -1.60 -8.17 18.43
CA ALA A 178 -0.20 -8.53 18.63
C ALA A 178 0.71 -8.18 17.46
N ILE A 179 0.25 -8.22 16.20
CA ILE A 179 1.16 -8.17 15.03
C ILE A 179 1.90 -6.83 14.92
N GLY A 180 1.22 -5.75 15.29
CA GLY A 180 1.78 -4.41 15.30
C GLY A 180 3.01 -4.23 16.17
N LEU A 181 3.10 -4.97 17.27
CA LEU A 181 4.21 -4.88 18.22
C LEU A 181 5.51 -5.47 17.67
N HIS A 182 5.43 -6.22 16.58
CA HIS A 182 6.54 -6.97 16.00
C HIS A 182 7.04 -6.36 14.68
N LEU A 183 6.30 -5.41 14.09
CA LEU A 183 6.68 -4.78 12.83
C LEU A 183 7.91 -3.90 12.97
N ASN A 184 8.76 -3.92 11.96
CA ASN A 184 9.95 -3.10 11.93
C ASN A 184 9.64 -1.68 11.42
N THR A 185 9.55 -0.72 12.35
CA THR A 185 9.16 0.67 12.05
C THR A 185 10.32 1.58 11.64
N LYS A 186 11.53 1.03 11.39
CA LYS A 186 12.74 1.77 11.02
C LYS A 186 12.49 2.85 9.95
N TYR A 187 11.75 2.51 8.90
CA TYR A 187 11.60 3.38 7.73
C TYR A 187 10.46 4.40 7.85
N ILE A 188 9.67 4.39 8.92
CA ILE A 188 8.60 5.37 9.12
C ILE A 188 9.19 6.78 9.35
N LEU A 189 10.28 6.86 10.12
CA LEU A 189 10.90 8.12 10.55
C LEU A 189 12.28 8.40 9.94
N GLU A 190 12.80 7.51 9.08
CA GLU A 190 13.99 7.80 8.28
C GLU A 190 13.64 8.83 7.19
N SER A 191 13.44 10.08 7.60
CA SER A 191 13.90 11.20 6.80
C SER A 191 15.42 11.20 6.95
N ASP A 192 16.16 10.77 5.93
CA ASP A 192 17.55 11.17 5.81
C ASP A 192 17.60 12.70 5.74
N LEU A 193 17.68 13.33 6.91
CA LEU A 193 18.11 14.71 7.10
C LEU A 193 19.62 14.73 6.86
N ASN A 194 20.02 14.63 5.59
CA ASN A 194 21.37 14.96 5.12
C ASN A 194 21.29 16.04 4.05
#